data_AF-A0A2R4M8R4-F1
#
_entry.id   AF-A0A2R4M8R4-F1
#
_cell.length_a   1.000
_cell.length_b   1.000
_cell.length_c   1.000
_cell.angle_alpha   90.00
_cell.angle_beta   90.00
_cell.angle_gamma   90.00
#
_symmetry.space_group_name_H-M   'P 1'
#
loop_
_entity.id
_entity.type
_entity.pdbx_description
1 polymer ?
#
loop_
_entity_poly.entity_id
_entity_poly.type
_entity_poly.pdbx_seq_one_letter_code
_entity_poly.pdbx_strand_id
1 'polypeptide(L)'
;MFSIGFGLMGRRNPRPSNTPPPWSPTALSAFAWYDVSDLSTLFQDMGQTVPVTTDGDPVGMVLDKSGNGYHLTQSVALSRPIYRTDGASHWLNFDGSTQTLEHATLPVPATFSFVMAATVETFPSNFSALISMESAAGFQVDAGSKTNGFNFRFNGTALSSLRRQSSTGFEGPCTPIALL
;
A
#
# COMPACT_ATOMS: atom_id res chain seq x y z
N MET A 1 -48.52 49.01 -37.81
CA MET A 1 -47.31 48.64 -37.05
C MET A 1 -47.66 47.40 -36.25
N PHE A 2 -47.22 46.22 -36.67
CA PHE A 2 -47.44 44.97 -35.95
C PHE A 2 -46.12 44.58 -35.29
N SER A 3 -46.11 44.40 -33.97
CA SER A 3 -44.96 43.94 -33.20
C SER A 3 -45.17 42.48 -32.81
N ILE A 4 -44.18 41.63 -33.11
CA ILE A 4 -44.12 40.22 -32.67
C ILE A 4 -43.17 40.17 -31.48
N GLY A 5 -43.70 39.89 -30.28
CA GLY A 5 -42.90 39.71 -29.07
C GLY A 5 -42.36 38.28 -28.97
N PHE A 6 -41.03 38.13 -29.02
CA PHE A 6 -40.37 36.88 -28.67
C PHE A 6 -40.31 36.75 -27.14
N GLY A 7 -41.25 36.01 -26.56
CA GLY A 7 -41.12 35.55 -25.17
C GLY A 7 -40.04 34.48 -25.08
N LEU A 8 -38.89 34.80 -24.49
CA LEU A 8 -37.95 33.79 -24.01
C LEU A 8 -38.59 33.03 -22.85
N MET A 9 -39.39 32.00 -23.16
CA MET A 9 -39.71 30.96 -22.19
C MET A 9 -38.48 30.06 -22.06
N GLY A 10 -37.52 30.51 -21.25
CA GLY A 10 -36.45 29.65 -20.78
C GLY A 10 -37.04 28.55 -19.92
N ARG A 11 -37.45 27.44 -20.53
CA ARG A 11 -37.59 26.15 -19.83
C ARG A 11 -36.20 25.81 -19.29
N ARG A 12 -35.88 26.28 -18.08
CA ARG A 12 -34.80 25.72 -17.30
C ARG A 12 -35.21 24.27 -17.08
N ASN A 13 -34.61 23.35 -17.82
CA ASN A 13 -34.57 21.96 -17.42
C ASN A 13 -33.65 21.96 -16.19
N PRO A 14 -34.16 21.90 -14.94
CA PRO A 14 -33.25 21.78 -13.82
C PRO A 14 -32.61 20.41 -13.98
N ARG A 15 -31.38 20.38 -14.52
CA ARG A 15 -30.55 19.19 -14.39
C ARG A 15 -30.52 18.92 -12.89
N PRO A 16 -31.07 17.78 -12.41
CA PRO A 16 -31.01 17.48 -10.99
C PRO A 16 -29.54 17.62 -10.59
N SER A 17 -29.30 18.42 -9.56
CA SER A 17 -27.96 18.60 -9.02
C SER A 17 -27.55 17.25 -8.46
N ASN A 18 -26.93 16.42 -9.30
CA ASN A 18 -26.23 15.23 -8.88
C ASN A 18 -24.91 15.68 -8.25
N THR A 19 -25.01 16.50 -7.20
CA THR A 19 -23.88 16.81 -6.35
C THR A 19 -23.61 15.53 -5.59
N PRO A 20 -22.52 14.79 -5.89
CA PRO A 20 -22.19 13.63 -5.08
C PRO A 20 -22.11 14.07 -3.62
N PRO A 21 -22.53 13.20 -2.68
CA PRO A 21 -22.43 13.53 -1.26
C PRO A 21 -21.01 14.01 -0.96
N PRO A 22 -20.84 15.02 -0.08
CA PRO A 22 -19.52 15.46 0.31
C PRO A 22 -18.74 14.24 0.80
N TRP A 23 -17.50 14.12 0.34
CA TRP A 23 -16.63 13.05 0.79
C TRP A 23 -16.58 13.06 2.33
N SER A 24 -16.81 11.90 2.94
CA SER A 24 -16.65 11.67 4.36
C SER A 24 -15.67 10.53 4.56
N PRO A 25 -14.69 10.63 5.49
CA PRO A 25 -13.84 9.50 5.86
C PRO A 25 -14.65 8.26 6.27
N THR A 26 -15.83 8.46 6.89
CA THR A 26 -16.71 7.37 7.32
C THR A 26 -17.44 6.67 6.17
N ALA A 27 -17.41 7.23 4.95
CA ALA A 27 -17.95 6.57 3.76
C ALA A 27 -16.96 5.57 3.14
N LEU A 28 -15.73 5.46 3.69
CA LEU A 28 -14.74 4.49 3.26
C LEU A 28 -15.06 3.13 3.89
N SER A 29 -15.34 2.12 3.06
CA SER A 29 -15.28 0.72 3.46
C SER A 29 -13.93 0.15 3.04
N ALA A 30 -13.09 -0.23 4.01
CA ALA A 30 -11.84 -0.90 3.71
C ALA A 30 -12.10 -2.24 3.02
N PHE A 31 -11.30 -2.56 2.00
CA PHE A 31 -11.34 -3.86 1.35
C PHE A 31 -10.81 -4.97 2.29
N ALA A 32 -9.71 -4.68 2.98
CA ALA A 32 -9.19 -5.47 4.08
C ALA A 32 -8.60 -4.50 5.12
N TRP A 33 -8.68 -4.85 6.41
CA TRP A 33 -8.14 -4.04 7.49
C TRP A 33 -7.46 -4.92 8.53
N TYR A 34 -6.14 -4.78 8.64
CA TYR A 34 -5.32 -5.46 9.64
C TYR A 34 -4.76 -4.45 10.62
N ASP A 35 -4.91 -4.73 11.91
CA ASP A 35 -4.48 -3.85 13.00
C ASP A 35 -3.76 -4.67 14.05
N VAL A 36 -2.43 -4.67 13.97
CA VAL A 36 -1.57 -5.46 14.86
C VAL A 36 -1.46 -4.89 16.27
N SER A 37 -2.00 -3.69 16.52
CA SER A 37 -2.12 -3.15 17.87
C SER A 37 -3.30 -3.77 18.65
N ASP A 38 -4.29 -4.31 17.93
CA ASP A 38 -5.45 -4.98 18.51
C ASP A 38 -5.19 -6.48 18.67
N LEU A 39 -4.67 -6.88 19.83
CA LEU A 39 -4.35 -8.27 20.14
C LEU A 39 -5.54 -9.23 20.04
N SER A 40 -6.78 -8.73 20.12
CA SER A 40 -7.97 -9.58 19.93
C SER A 40 -8.08 -10.17 18.52
N THR A 41 -7.29 -9.63 17.58
CA THR A 41 -7.22 -10.06 16.19
C THR A 41 -6.01 -10.96 15.88
N LEU A 42 -5.16 -11.25 16.86
CA LEU A 42 -3.91 -11.98 16.64
C LEU A 42 -3.92 -13.36 17.29
N PHE A 43 -3.58 -14.38 16.51
CA PHE A 43 -3.50 -15.77 16.99
C PHE A 43 -2.16 -16.39 16.59
N GLN A 44 -1.63 -17.23 17.48
CA GLN A 44 -0.37 -17.93 17.28
C GLN A 44 -0.50 -19.05 16.24
N ASP A 45 -1.71 -19.55 16.01
CA ASP A 45 -2.05 -20.56 15.02
C ASP A 45 -3.10 -20.06 14.02
N MET A 46 -3.19 -20.74 12.87
CA MET A 46 -4.18 -20.43 11.83
C MET A 46 -5.61 -20.89 12.16
N GLY A 47 -5.78 -21.74 13.18
CA GLY A 47 -7.07 -22.24 13.62
C GLY A 47 -7.78 -21.30 14.59
N GLN A 48 -7.18 -20.14 14.88
CA GLN A 48 -7.78 -19.11 15.72
C GLN A 48 -8.00 -19.61 17.17
N THR A 49 -7.12 -20.49 17.67
CA THR A 49 -7.31 -21.19 18.96
C THR A 49 -6.42 -20.66 20.09
N VAL A 50 -5.21 -20.23 19.77
CA VAL A 50 -4.20 -19.74 20.72
C VAL A 50 -4.01 -18.24 20.48
N PRO A 51 -4.49 -17.35 21.36
CA PRO A 51 -4.29 -15.91 21.18
C PRO A 51 -2.84 -15.51 21.39
N VAL A 52 -2.42 -14.44 20.70
CA VAL A 52 -1.18 -13.71 21.01
C VAL A 52 -1.44 -12.86 22.26
N THR A 53 -0.55 -12.92 23.24
CA THR A 53 -0.77 -12.22 24.53
C THR A 53 0.41 -11.38 24.97
N THR A 54 1.62 -11.69 24.50
CA THR A 54 2.85 -11.02 24.96
C THR A 54 3.84 -10.79 23.82
N ASP A 55 4.75 -9.83 24.02
CA ASP A 55 5.91 -9.62 23.13
C ASP A 55 6.69 -10.93 22.95
N GLY A 56 7.04 -11.26 21.71
CA GLY A 56 7.80 -12.46 21.38
C GLY A 56 6.93 -13.65 20.97
N ASP A 57 5.61 -13.60 21.14
CA ASP A 57 4.70 -14.64 20.65
C ASP A 57 4.72 -14.71 19.10
N PRO A 58 4.69 -15.92 18.51
CA PRO A 58 4.56 -16.06 17.06
C PRO A 58 3.15 -15.69 16.60
N VAL A 59 3.00 -15.24 15.35
CA VAL A 59 1.70 -14.86 14.76
C VAL A 59 1.42 -15.74 13.56
N GLY A 60 0.48 -16.67 13.74
CA GLY A 60 -0.02 -17.55 12.69
C GLY A 60 -1.25 -17.02 11.96
N MET A 61 -1.95 -16.04 12.54
CA MET A 61 -3.13 -15.42 11.94
C MET A 61 -3.32 -13.97 12.39
N VAL A 62 -3.76 -13.12 11.45
CA VAL A 62 -4.25 -11.76 11.70
C VAL A 62 -5.66 -11.65 11.14
N LEU A 63 -6.63 -11.32 11.99
CA LEU A 63 -8.01 -11.14 11.55
C LEU A 63 -8.18 -9.85 10.75
N ASP A 64 -9.09 -9.94 9.80
CA ASP A 64 -9.51 -8.84 8.95
C ASP A 64 -10.70 -8.14 9.61
N LYS A 65 -10.46 -6.93 10.12
CA LYS A 65 -11.45 -6.09 10.80
C LYS A 65 -12.44 -5.45 9.83
N SER A 66 -12.23 -5.53 8.52
CA SER A 66 -13.17 -4.99 7.53
C SER A 66 -14.47 -5.79 7.47
N GLY A 67 -14.44 -7.06 7.91
CA GLY A 67 -15.56 -7.99 7.80
C GLY A 67 -15.65 -8.73 6.47
N ASN A 68 -14.70 -8.53 5.55
CA ASN A 68 -14.70 -9.19 4.24
C ASN A 68 -14.05 -10.58 4.23
N GLY A 69 -13.49 -11.02 5.36
CA GLY A 69 -13.00 -12.38 5.56
C GLY A 69 -11.59 -12.65 5.00
N TYR A 70 -10.84 -11.59 4.67
CA TYR A 70 -9.48 -11.74 4.13
C TYR A 70 -8.44 -11.92 5.22
N HIS A 71 -8.57 -12.93 6.08
CA HIS A 71 -7.61 -13.14 7.17
C HIS A 71 -6.23 -13.51 6.63
N LEU A 72 -5.17 -12.90 7.16
CA LEU A 72 -3.81 -13.31 6.85
C LEU A 72 -3.45 -14.53 7.69
N THR A 73 -2.80 -15.51 7.08
CA THR A 73 -2.45 -16.77 7.74
C THR A 73 -1.02 -17.21 7.40
N GLN A 74 -0.45 -18.02 8.28
CA GLN A 74 0.81 -18.71 8.08
C GLN A 74 0.76 -20.08 8.74
N SER A 75 0.65 -21.12 7.92
CA SER A 75 0.47 -22.49 8.39
C SER A 75 1.74 -23.09 8.99
N VAL A 76 2.92 -22.75 8.44
CA VAL A 76 4.21 -23.31 8.86
C VAL A 76 4.71 -22.59 10.12
N ALA A 77 4.80 -23.31 11.23
CA ALA A 77 5.13 -22.73 12.54
C ALA A 77 6.44 -21.92 12.56
N LEU A 78 7.49 -22.41 11.90
CA LEU A 78 8.79 -21.73 11.84
C LEU A 78 8.80 -20.49 10.92
N SER A 79 7.81 -20.37 10.03
CA SER A 79 7.63 -19.23 9.13
C SER A 79 6.69 -18.17 9.69
N ARG A 80 6.21 -18.31 10.93
CA ARG A 80 5.35 -17.29 11.55
C ARG A 80 6.20 -16.10 11.99
N PRO A 81 5.84 -14.85 11.61
CA PRO A 81 6.49 -13.67 12.16
C PRO A 81 6.28 -13.58 13.66
N ILE A 82 7.14 -12.80 14.32
CA ILE A 82 7.08 -12.59 15.77
C ILE A 82 6.38 -11.27 16.08
N TYR A 83 5.38 -11.31 16.95
CA TYR A 83 4.74 -10.10 17.46
C TYR A 83 5.73 -9.33 18.35
N ARG A 84 5.79 -8.01 18.15
CA ARG A 84 6.63 -7.12 18.93
C ARG A 84 5.89 -5.87 19.38
N THR A 85 6.27 -5.35 20.54
CA THR A 85 5.78 -4.09 21.08
C THR A 85 6.78 -3.43 22.04
N ASP A 86 6.80 -2.10 22.05
CA ASP A 86 7.47 -1.28 23.06
C ASP A 86 6.48 -0.64 24.05
N GLY A 87 5.20 -1.02 23.98
CA GLY A 87 4.08 -0.48 24.74
C GLY A 87 3.37 0.70 24.08
N ALA A 88 3.97 1.36 23.08
CA ALA A 88 3.35 2.44 22.31
C ALA A 88 3.07 2.02 20.86
N SER A 89 4.02 1.31 20.27
CA SER A 89 3.98 0.77 18.92
C SER A 89 3.84 -0.75 18.96
N HIS A 90 3.23 -1.29 17.92
CA HIS A 90 3.04 -2.73 17.72
C HIS A 90 3.42 -3.08 16.29
N TRP A 91 4.22 -4.12 16.10
CA TRP A 91 4.67 -4.52 14.77
C TRP A 91 4.91 -6.04 14.69
N LEU A 92 4.97 -6.52 13.46
CA LEU A 92 5.37 -7.90 13.17
C LEU A 92 6.81 -7.90 12.68
N ASN A 93 7.64 -8.68 13.34
CA ASN A 93 9.04 -8.83 12.98
C ASN A 93 9.22 -10.08 12.12
N PHE A 94 9.69 -9.87 10.89
CA PHE A 94 9.98 -10.92 9.90
C PHE A 94 11.48 -11.17 9.80
N ASP A 95 11.89 -12.41 9.54
CA ASP A 95 13.29 -12.83 9.39
C ASP A 95 13.91 -12.42 8.03
N GLY A 96 13.10 -11.94 7.09
CA GLY A 96 13.51 -11.55 5.75
C GLY A 96 13.85 -12.73 4.82
N SER A 97 13.49 -13.96 5.18
CA SER A 97 13.81 -15.17 4.42
C SER A 97 12.58 -16.08 4.27
N THR A 98 12.04 -16.56 5.38
CA THR A 98 10.98 -17.59 5.37
C THR A 98 9.69 -17.12 5.99
N GLN A 99 9.74 -16.04 6.77
CA GLN A 99 8.57 -15.57 7.48
C GLN A 99 7.68 -14.73 6.57
N THR A 100 6.42 -15.13 6.46
CA THR A 100 5.39 -14.42 5.69
C THR A 100 4.04 -14.53 6.36
N LEU A 101 3.14 -13.61 6.02
CA LEU A 101 1.72 -13.69 6.31
C LEU A 101 0.97 -13.38 5.03
N GLU A 102 0.08 -14.26 4.62
CA GLU A 102 -0.58 -14.15 3.33
C GLU A 102 -2.05 -14.54 3.40
N HIS A 103 -2.80 -14.05 2.43
CA HIS A 103 -4.07 -14.60 2.05
C HIS A 103 -3.92 -15.14 0.63
N ALA A 104 -4.38 -16.38 0.39
CA ALA A 104 -4.12 -17.10 -0.86
C ALA A 104 -4.56 -16.34 -2.12
N THR A 105 -5.66 -15.58 -2.02
CA THR A 105 -6.15 -14.75 -3.13
C THR A 105 -6.76 -13.46 -2.62
N LEU A 106 -6.08 -12.34 -2.80
CA LEU A 106 -6.72 -11.04 -2.70
C LEU A 106 -7.24 -10.67 -4.11
N PRO A 107 -8.52 -10.31 -4.30
CA PRO A 107 -9.06 -9.82 -5.57
C PRO A 107 -8.59 -8.40 -5.85
N VAL A 108 -7.28 -8.23 -5.95
CA VAL A 108 -6.66 -6.98 -6.40
C VAL A 108 -6.79 -6.93 -7.92
N PRO A 109 -7.29 -5.83 -8.51
CA PRO A 109 -7.36 -5.71 -9.96
C PRO A 109 -5.95 -5.81 -10.58
N ALA A 110 -5.88 -6.19 -11.86
CA ALA A 110 -4.61 -6.29 -12.60
C ALA A 110 -3.81 -4.97 -12.62
N THR A 111 -4.48 -3.85 -12.37
CA THR A 111 -3.86 -2.54 -12.12
C THR A 111 -4.42 -1.97 -10.82
N PHE A 112 -3.56 -1.62 -9.89
CA PHE A 112 -3.95 -0.92 -8.67
C PHE A 112 -3.04 0.28 -8.45
N SER A 113 -3.55 1.27 -7.72
CA SER A 113 -2.77 2.38 -7.18
C SER A 113 -2.77 2.26 -5.67
N PHE A 114 -1.64 2.58 -5.06
CA PHE A 114 -1.51 2.58 -3.61
C PHE A 114 -0.88 3.90 -3.16
N VAL A 115 -1.19 4.29 -1.93
CA VAL A 115 -0.55 5.40 -1.24
C VAL A 115 -0.05 4.84 0.08
N MET A 116 1.20 5.12 0.41
CA MET A 116 1.78 4.78 1.71
C MET A 116 2.19 6.07 2.41
N ALA A 117 1.89 6.14 3.69
CA ALA A 117 2.36 7.18 4.58
C ALA A 117 3.00 6.49 5.78
N ALA A 118 4.26 6.80 6.04
CA ALA A 118 5.01 6.29 7.18
C ALA A 118 5.92 7.39 7.72
N THR A 119 6.05 7.47 9.04
CA THR A 119 7.11 8.25 9.68
C THR A 119 8.39 7.41 9.68
N VAL A 120 9.48 7.99 9.17
CA VAL A 120 10.80 7.36 9.20
C VAL A 120 11.61 8.02 10.31
N GLU A 121 11.71 7.36 11.45
CA GLU A 121 12.33 7.94 12.65
C GLU A 121 13.82 7.60 12.77
N THR A 122 14.29 6.55 12.11
CA THR A 122 15.72 6.19 12.08
C THR A 122 16.07 5.47 10.78
N PHE A 123 17.23 5.78 10.21
CA PHE A 123 17.83 5.05 9.09
C PHE A 123 18.88 4.08 9.65
N PRO A 124 18.51 2.85 10.08
CA PRO A 124 19.53 1.89 10.49
C PRO A 124 20.45 1.58 9.31
N SER A 125 21.71 1.24 9.57
CA SER A 125 22.73 0.90 8.56
C SER A 125 22.41 -0.34 7.70
N ASN A 126 21.26 -0.96 7.95
CA ASN A 126 20.82 -2.22 7.39
C ASN A 126 19.60 -1.91 6.51
N PHE A 127 19.63 -2.36 5.25
CA PHE A 127 18.61 -2.04 4.24
C PHE A 127 17.18 -2.10 4.80
N SER A 128 16.58 -0.93 5.03
CA SER A 128 15.21 -0.80 5.52
C SER A 128 14.36 -0.19 4.41
N ALA A 129 13.55 -1.05 3.78
CA ALA A 129 12.63 -0.64 2.73
C ALA A 129 11.33 -0.12 3.36
N LEU A 130 10.83 1.01 2.87
CA LEU A 130 9.44 1.42 3.09
C LEU A 130 8.50 0.54 2.26
N ILE A 131 8.92 0.19 1.05
CA ILE A 131 8.27 -0.80 0.20
C ILE A 131 9.34 -1.55 -0.58
N SER A 132 9.14 -2.86 -0.71
CA SER A 132 9.91 -3.71 -1.60
C SER A 132 8.96 -4.67 -2.30
N MET A 133 9.16 -4.85 -3.61
CA MET A 133 8.44 -5.83 -4.40
C MET A 133 9.42 -6.92 -4.83
N GLU A 134 9.13 -8.17 -4.44
CA GLU A 134 9.98 -9.31 -4.76
C GLU A 134 9.89 -9.64 -6.26
N SER A 135 10.99 -9.45 -6.98
CA SER A 135 11.25 -9.99 -8.31
C SER A 135 12.74 -9.80 -8.65
N ALA A 136 13.29 -10.66 -9.52
CA ALA A 136 14.61 -10.49 -10.12
C ALA A 136 14.79 -9.12 -10.82
N ALA A 137 13.68 -8.41 -11.09
CA ALA A 137 13.60 -7.02 -11.56
C ALA A 137 12.71 -6.14 -10.63
N GLY A 138 12.99 -6.13 -9.32
CA GLY A 138 12.14 -5.49 -8.30
C GLY A 138 12.22 -3.96 -8.25
N PHE A 139 11.21 -3.34 -7.65
CA PHE A 139 11.20 -1.93 -7.26
C PHE A 139 11.25 -1.82 -5.74
N GLN A 140 12.03 -0.87 -5.24
CA GLN A 140 12.22 -0.65 -3.82
C GLN A 140 12.30 0.85 -3.52
N VAL A 141 11.64 1.28 -2.46
CA VAL A 141 11.82 2.61 -1.87
C VAL A 141 12.39 2.42 -0.49
N ASP A 142 13.56 3.00 -0.24
CA ASP A 142 14.31 2.75 0.98
C ASP A 142 14.47 3.99 1.82
N ALA A 143 14.26 3.77 3.10
CA ALA A 143 14.88 4.55 4.14
C ALA A 143 16.30 3.99 4.38
N GLY A 144 17.23 4.24 3.45
CA GLY A 144 18.68 4.13 3.68
C GLY A 144 19.45 2.93 3.09
N SER A 145 20.72 3.18 2.71
CA SER A 145 21.89 2.29 2.81
C SER A 145 23.22 3.02 2.48
N LYS A 146 24.29 2.54 3.14
CA LYS A 146 25.73 2.93 3.29
C LYS A 146 26.20 4.39 3.31
N THR A 147 25.47 5.41 2.85
CA THR A 147 25.91 6.82 3.03
C THR A 147 24.77 7.84 3.08
N ASN A 148 23.73 7.54 3.88
CA ASN A 148 22.64 8.44 4.32
C ASN A 148 21.78 9.09 3.22
N GLY A 149 20.66 8.46 2.86
CA GLY A 149 19.64 9.09 1.99
C GLY A 149 18.39 8.23 1.77
N PHE A 150 17.29 8.90 1.39
CA PHE A 150 16.08 8.27 0.85
C PHE A 150 16.35 7.84 -0.60
N ASN A 151 16.16 6.56 -0.92
CA ASN A 151 16.50 6.00 -2.22
C ASN A 151 15.30 5.40 -2.94
N PHE A 152 15.22 5.60 -4.25
CA PHE A 152 14.40 4.79 -5.15
C PHE A 152 15.31 3.85 -5.94
N ARG A 153 15.11 2.54 -5.79
CA ARG A 153 15.91 1.50 -6.43
C ARG A 153 15.08 0.65 -7.37
N PHE A 154 15.66 0.33 -8.52
CA PHE A 154 15.18 -0.65 -9.47
C PHE A 154 16.23 -1.76 -9.52
N ASN A 155 15.98 -2.87 -8.85
CA ASN A 155 16.95 -3.96 -8.77
C ASN A 155 16.94 -4.72 -10.11
N GLY A 156 18.09 -4.88 -10.77
CA GLY A 156 18.23 -5.57 -12.06
C GLY A 156 19.63 -5.36 -12.66
N THR A 157 20.11 -6.30 -13.49
CA THR A 157 21.49 -6.30 -14.01
C THR A 157 21.82 -5.19 -15.03
N ALA A 158 20.92 -4.24 -15.29
CA ALA A 158 21.15 -3.16 -16.24
C ALA A 158 20.37 -1.88 -15.91
N LEU A 159 20.87 -1.08 -14.96
CA LEU A 159 20.51 0.34 -14.84
C LEU A 159 21.49 1.22 -15.63
N SER A 160 21.66 0.96 -16.92
CA SER A 160 22.54 1.73 -17.79
C SER A 160 21.80 2.59 -18.84
N SER A 161 20.46 2.65 -18.82
CA SER A 161 19.73 3.54 -19.72
C SER A 161 18.36 3.95 -19.19
N LEU A 162 17.96 5.19 -19.48
CA LEU A 162 16.55 5.58 -19.63
C LEU A 162 15.96 4.75 -20.78
N ARG A 163 15.58 3.51 -20.50
CA ARG A 163 15.07 2.60 -21.52
C ARG A 163 13.60 2.91 -21.78
N ARG A 164 13.30 3.14 -23.06
CA ARG A 164 11.96 3.28 -23.64
C ARG A 164 10.98 2.23 -23.08
N GLN A 165 10.05 2.65 -22.23
CA GLN A 165 9.01 1.78 -21.63
C GLN A 165 7.79 1.58 -22.56
N SER A 166 7.70 2.32 -23.67
CA SER A 166 6.56 2.26 -24.58
C SER A 166 6.98 2.02 -26.04
N SER A 167 6.26 1.15 -26.75
CA SER A 167 6.43 0.96 -28.19
C SER A 167 5.86 2.12 -29.02
N THR A 168 5.04 2.98 -28.41
CA THR A 168 4.50 4.23 -29.00
C THR A 168 5.10 5.44 -28.28
N GLY A 169 5.46 6.49 -29.00
CA GLY A 169 6.39 7.56 -28.60
C GLY A 169 6.25 8.12 -27.17
N PHE A 170 7.38 8.61 -26.64
CA PHE A 170 7.48 9.27 -25.34
C PHE A 170 7.97 10.71 -25.54
N GLU A 171 7.27 11.68 -24.94
CA GLU A 171 7.76 13.05 -24.79
C GLU A 171 8.28 13.24 -23.36
N GLY A 172 9.59 13.37 -23.23
CA GLY A 172 10.26 13.81 -22.01
C GLY A 172 10.83 15.22 -22.20
N PRO A 173 11.04 16.00 -21.12
CA PRO A 173 11.69 17.29 -21.22
C PRO A 173 13.12 17.11 -21.77
N CYS A 174 13.31 17.50 -23.03
CA CYS A 174 14.61 17.58 -23.67
C CYS A 174 15.12 19.02 -23.52
N THR A 175 15.91 19.28 -22.47
CA THR A 175 16.77 20.47 -22.45
C THR A 175 18.17 20.03 -22.84
N PRO A 176 18.78 20.60 -23.89
CA PRO A 176 20.16 20.25 -24.26
C PRO A 176 21.12 20.73 -23.16
N ILE A 177 21.82 19.78 -22.53
CA ILE A 177 23.02 20.08 -21.75
C ILE A 177 24.15 20.34 -22.76
N ALA A 178 24.59 21.59 -22.87
CA ALA A 178 25.84 21.92 -23.52
C ALA A 178 26.97 21.74 -22.51
N LEU A 179 27.89 20.82 -22.78
CA LEU A 179 29.20 20.77 -22.13
C LEU A 179 30.16 21.61 -22.96
N LEU A 180 30.74 22.63 -22.34
CA LEU A 180 31.95 23.32 -22.83
C LEU A 180 33.18 22.48 -22.48
#